data_AF-L8DI37-F1
#
_entry.id   AF-L8DI37-F1
#
_cell.length_a   1.000
_cell.length_b   1.000
_cell.length_c   1.000
_cell.angle_alpha   90.00
_cell.angle_beta   90.00
_cell.angle_gamma   90.00
#
_symmetry.space_group_name_H-M   'P 1'
#
loop_
_entity.id
_entity.type
_entity.pdbx_description
1 polymer ?
#
loop_
_entity_poly.entity_id
_entity_poly.type
_entity_poly.pdbx_seq_one_letter_code
_entity_poly.pdbx_strand_id
1 'polypeptide(L)'
;MATAVFTGWSDVQRFANRTGGTALLNGSCATLRALNPEYPRMYAVAAMANEGKRRWWQLAVGVGAGRIEQMYQRSLEDLGLPEGAAVQVATALIHAVVGRVSALLVVEARAWDPGIDNLWIHMDSDGGIDWAGVASPILRVLPDDPASGEAGTVTLPCEQALLIWTAHRCTTSLGAVFSAISERAPLDERVFWALVGDAILGASTHVPILAGASASAGARRGQMLLDAMVAAGAPVRSRVGAAGRQRLRAS
;
A
#
# COMPACT_ATOMS: atom_id res chain seq x y z
N MET A 1 -20.79 26.67 -37.10
CA MET A 1 -20.71 27.01 -35.67
C MET A 1 -20.76 25.71 -34.88
N ALA A 2 -19.64 25.29 -34.28
CA ALA A 2 -19.61 24.10 -33.44
C ALA A 2 -20.22 24.45 -32.08
N THR A 3 -21.34 23.82 -31.76
CA THR A 3 -22.01 23.92 -30.47
C THR A 3 -21.09 23.32 -29.42
N ALA A 4 -20.56 24.16 -28.53
CA ALA A 4 -19.84 23.71 -27.35
C ALA A 4 -20.84 22.95 -26.46
N VAL A 5 -20.76 21.62 -26.48
CA VAL A 5 -21.56 20.76 -25.61
C VAL A 5 -21.02 20.89 -24.19
N PHE A 6 -21.94 21.19 -23.28
CA PHE A 6 -21.75 21.56 -21.88
C PHE A 6 -20.93 20.52 -21.08
N THR A 7 -19.66 20.81 -20.79
CA THR A 7 -18.75 20.00 -19.95
C THR A 7 -18.90 20.25 -18.44
N GLY A 8 -19.81 21.14 -18.03
CA GLY A 8 -19.93 21.58 -16.64
C GLY A 8 -20.31 20.48 -15.65
N TRP A 9 -21.16 19.53 -16.06
CA TRP A 9 -21.65 18.48 -15.14
C TRP A 9 -20.60 17.42 -14.83
N SER A 10 -19.81 16.98 -15.82
CA SER A 10 -18.72 16.04 -15.60
C SER A 10 -17.62 16.61 -14.71
N ASP A 11 -17.34 17.91 -14.83
CA ASP A 11 -16.30 18.56 -14.04
C ASP A 11 -16.76 18.84 -12.59
N VAL A 12 -18.03 19.19 -12.38
CA VAL A 12 -18.64 19.29 -11.05
C VAL A 12 -18.62 17.94 -10.33
N GLN A 13 -18.99 16.85 -11.02
CA GLN A 13 -18.98 15.51 -10.42
C GLN A 13 -17.57 15.02 -10.11
N ARG A 14 -16.58 15.32 -10.97
CA ARG A 14 -15.15 15.05 -10.69
C ARG A 14 -14.63 15.85 -9.51
N PHE A 15 -15.02 17.11 -9.38
CA PHE A 15 -14.63 17.95 -8.26
C PHE A 15 -15.25 17.45 -6.96
N ALA A 16 -16.57 17.18 -6.95
CA ALA A 16 -17.29 16.62 -5.81
C ALA A 16 -16.73 15.26 -5.37
N ASN A 17 -16.39 14.38 -6.32
CA ASN A 17 -15.74 13.11 -6.02
C ASN A 17 -14.34 13.29 -5.40
N ARG A 18 -13.59 14.32 -5.84
CA ARG A 18 -12.27 14.61 -5.26
C ARG A 18 -12.38 15.20 -3.86
N THR A 19 -13.27 16.16 -3.63
CA THR A 19 -13.42 16.81 -2.32
C THR A 19 -14.07 15.86 -1.31
N GLY A 20 -15.18 15.22 -1.67
CA GLY A 20 -15.86 14.20 -0.85
C GLY A 20 -14.94 13.01 -0.54
N GLY A 21 -14.26 12.48 -1.58
CA GLY A 21 -13.30 11.40 -1.40
C GLY A 21 -12.12 11.79 -0.49
N THR A 22 -11.61 13.03 -0.60
CA THR A 22 -10.53 13.50 0.29
C THR A 22 -10.97 13.52 1.74
N ALA A 23 -12.19 13.97 2.05
CA ALA A 23 -12.70 13.99 3.42
C ALA A 23 -12.84 12.56 3.99
N LEU A 24 -13.43 11.64 3.22
CA LEU A 24 -13.59 10.24 3.62
C LEU A 24 -12.24 9.55 3.84
N LEU A 25 -11.31 9.71 2.90
CA LEU A 25 -9.96 9.19 3.04
C LEU A 25 -9.25 9.77 4.27
N ASN A 26 -9.37 11.08 4.51
CA ASN A 26 -8.75 11.71 5.68
C ASN A 26 -9.27 11.13 7.00
N GLY A 27 -10.56 10.76 7.06
CA GLY A 27 -11.14 10.03 8.18
C GLY A 27 -10.45 8.69 8.42
N SER A 28 -10.39 7.84 7.40
CA SER A 28 -9.67 6.55 7.46
C SER A 28 -8.18 6.73 7.80
N CYS A 29 -7.51 7.74 7.24
CA CYS A 29 -6.12 8.05 7.55
C CYS A 29 -5.93 8.52 9.00
N ALA A 30 -6.90 9.22 9.59
CA ALA A 30 -6.87 9.57 11.01
C ALA A 30 -6.98 8.31 11.88
N THR A 31 -7.90 7.38 11.56
CA THR A 31 -8.02 6.08 12.22
C THR A 31 -6.68 5.33 12.19
N LEU A 32 -6.05 5.21 11.01
CA LEU A 32 -4.80 4.48 10.85
C LEU A 32 -3.63 5.09 11.64
N ARG A 33 -3.56 6.43 11.72
CA ARG A 33 -2.53 7.10 12.53
C ARG A 33 -2.77 6.95 14.03
N ALA A 34 -4.01 6.77 14.45
CA ALA A 34 -4.38 6.56 15.85
C ALA A 34 -4.09 5.14 16.35
N LEU A 35 -3.85 4.16 15.46
CA LEU A 35 -3.55 2.77 15.84
C LEU A 35 -2.35 2.64 16.78
N ASN A 36 -1.32 3.47 16.58
CA ASN A 36 -0.15 3.49 17.45
C ASN A 36 0.29 4.94 17.69
N PRO A 37 -0.13 5.55 18.82
CA PRO A 37 0.21 6.94 19.13
C PRO A 37 1.71 7.22 19.26
N GLU A 38 2.52 6.23 19.61
CA GLU A 38 3.98 6.36 19.68
C GLU A 38 4.61 6.35 18.28
N TYR A 39 3.99 5.65 17.32
CA TYR A 39 4.46 5.50 15.95
C TYR A 39 3.35 5.80 14.92
N PRO A 40 2.80 7.03 14.88
CA PRO A 40 1.63 7.36 14.06
C PRO A 40 1.91 7.22 12.55
N ARG A 41 3.18 7.26 12.15
CA ARG A 41 3.61 7.09 10.75
C ARG A 41 3.59 5.64 10.26
N MET A 42 3.47 4.67 11.16
CA MET A 42 3.49 3.25 10.82
C MET A 42 2.43 2.89 9.77
N TYR A 43 1.22 3.46 9.86
CA TYR A 43 0.14 3.26 8.88
C TYR A 43 -0.37 4.55 8.21
N ALA A 44 0.33 5.68 8.40
CA ALA A 44 0.00 6.95 7.76
C ALA A 44 -0.09 6.91 6.23
N VAL A 45 -1.14 7.55 5.70
CA VAL A 45 -1.39 7.79 4.28
C VAL A 45 -1.89 9.23 4.10
N ALA A 46 -1.55 9.86 2.97
CA ALA A 46 -1.99 11.21 2.64
C ALA A 46 -2.74 11.30 1.30
N ALA A 47 -3.73 12.19 1.22
CA ALA A 47 -4.36 12.58 -0.04
C ALA A 47 -3.46 13.60 -0.76
N MET A 48 -2.99 13.28 -1.97
CA MET A 48 -1.93 14.09 -2.60
C MET A 48 -2.40 15.45 -3.14
N ALA A 49 -3.69 15.75 -3.20
CA ALA A 49 -4.15 17.03 -3.76
C ALA A 49 -3.55 18.26 -3.06
N ASN A 50 -3.27 18.17 -1.75
CA ASN A 50 -2.84 19.31 -0.94
C ASN A 50 -1.39 19.20 -0.41
N GLU A 51 -0.66 18.15 -0.80
CA GLU A 51 0.70 17.87 -0.29
C GLU A 51 1.78 18.56 -1.14
N GLY A 52 2.73 19.24 -0.49
CA GLY A 52 3.91 19.81 -1.16
C GLY A 52 4.86 18.71 -1.64
N LYS A 53 5.23 18.69 -2.92
CA LYS A 53 5.89 17.52 -3.55
C LYS A 53 7.39 17.35 -3.34
N ARG A 54 8.03 18.20 -2.53
CA ARG A 54 9.52 18.22 -2.40
C ARG A 54 10.14 16.86 -2.04
N ARG A 55 9.52 16.11 -1.13
CA ARG A 55 10.00 14.79 -0.67
C ARG A 55 9.12 13.63 -1.12
N TRP A 56 8.18 13.93 -2.01
CA TRP A 56 7.26 12.94 -2.56
C TRP A 56 7.70 12.56 -3.96
N TRP A 57 7.59 11.29 -4.30
CA TRP A 57 7.75 10.83 -5.66
C TRP A 57 6.63 9.85 -5.99
N GLN A 58 6.08 9.96 -7.20
CA GLN A 58 5.05 9.04 -7.68
C GLN A 58 5.71 7.70 -8.01
N LEU A 59 5.12 6.58 -7.55
CA LEU A 59 5.71 5.25 -7.69
C LEU A 59 5.99 4.92 -9.16
N ALA A 60 5.01 5.16 -10.05
CA ALA A 60 5.12 4.94 -11.49
C ALA A 60 6.31 5.68 -12.15
N VAL A 61 6.68 6.86 -11.65
CA VAL A 61 7.81 7.65 -12.17
C VAL A 61 9.11 7.25 -11.49
N GLY A 62 9.08 7.09 -10.17
CA GLY A 62 10.28 6.84 -9.36
C GLY A 62 10.93 5.48 -9.62
N VAL A 63 10.13 4.46 -9.98
CA VAL A 63 10.62 3.15 -10.41
C VAL A 63 11.60 3.30 -11.59
N GLY A 64 11.23 4.06 -12.63
CA GLY A 64 12.08 4.28 -13.80
C GLY A 64 13.17 5.35 -13.61
N ALA A 65 13.00 6.25 -12.64
CA ALA A 65 13.92 7.37 -12.38
C ALA A 65 15.05 7.05 -11.39
N GLY A 66 15.27 5.76 -11.06
CA GLY A 66 16.36 5.33 -10.17
C GLY A 66 16.17 5.64 -8.69
N ARG A 67 14.94 5.95 -8.23
CA ARG A 67 14.67 6.24 -6.81
C ARG A 67 14.92 5.01 -5.93
N ILE A 68 14.51 3.84 -6.41
CA ILE A 68 14.69 2.57 -5.69
C ILE A 68 16.19 2.20 -5.61
N GLU A 69 16.94 2.45 -6.67
CA GLU A 69 18.40 2.26 -6.67
C GLU A 69 19.08 3.17 -5.64
N GLN A 70 18.70 4.45 -5.55
CA GLN A 70 19.23 5.37 -4.53
C GLN A 70 18.93 4.87 -3.11
N MET A 71 17.73 4.35 -2.87
CA MET A 71 17.38 3.74 -1.58
C MET A 71 18.25 2.52 -1.27
N TYR A 72 18.49 1.66 -2.27
CA TYR A 72 19.32 0.48 -2.12
C TYR A 72 20.77 0.83 -1.82
N GLN A 73 21.37 1.79 -2.55
CA GLN A 73 22.75 2.21 -2.30
C GLN A 73 22.92 2.78 -0.88
N ARG A 74 21.97 3.61 -0.42
CA ARG A 74 22.00 4.13 0.95
C ARG A 74 21.88 3.02 1.99
N SER A 75 20.94 2.10 1.80
CA SER A 75 20.76 0.95 2.69
C SER A 75 21.99 0.04 2.70
N LEU A 76 22.69 -0.08 1.57
CA LEU A 76 23.94 -0.83 1.45
C LEU A 76 25.09 -0.14 2.19
N GLU A 77 25.19 1.19 2.12
CA GLU A 77 26.16 1.97 2.90
C GLU A 77 25.94 1.77 4.41
N ASP A 78 24.68 1.74 4.86
CA ASP A 78 24.33 1.57 6.28
C ASP A 78 24.55 0.13 6.78
N LEU A 79 24.21 -0.89 5.98
CA LEU A 79 24.22 -2.30 6.42
C LEU A 79 25.50 -3.05 6.05
N GLY A 80 26.20 -2.65 4.99
CA GLY A 80 27.35 -3.38 4.43
C GLY A 80 27.02 -4.76 3.83
N LEU A 81 25.72 -5.12 3.74
CA LEU A 81 25.25 -6.43 3.29
C LEU A 81 24.25 -6.27 2.13
N PRO A 82 24.62 -6.62 0.88
CA PRO A 82 23.77 -6.48 -0.30
C PRO A 82 22.37 -7.07 -0.17
N GLU A 83 22.25 -8.33 0.27
CA GLU A 83 20.94 -8.98 0.42
C GLU A 83 20.10 -8.34 1.51
N GLY A 84 20.74 -7.92 2.62
CA GLY A 84 20.08 -7.22 3.72
C GLY A 84 19.50 -5.87 3.27
N ALA A 85 20.29 -5.11 2.49
CA ALA A 85 19.85 -3.84 1.93
C ALA A 85 18.69 -3.99 0.94
N ALA A 86 18.75 -5.01 0.07
CA ALA A 86 17.66 -5.30 -0.87
C ALA A 86 16.36 -5.65 -0.12
N VAL A 87 16.45 -6.49 0.92
CA VAL A 87 15.30 -6.88 1.76
C VAL A 87 14.75 -5.68 2.54
N GLN A 88 15.59 -4.79 3.07
CA GLN A 88 15.15 -3.60 3.81
C GLN A 88 14.35 -2.65 2.89
N VAL A 89 14.89 -2.35 1.71
CA VAL A 89 14.21 -1.51 0.71
C VAL A 89 12.91 -2.15 0.22
N ALA A 90 12.94 -3.46 -0.09
CA ALA A 90 11.75 -4.21 -0.47
C ALA A 90 10.67 -4.15 0.61
N THR A 91 11.02 -4.40 1.87
CA THR A 91 10.07 -4.38 2.99
C THR A 91 9.40 -3.02 3.14
N ALA A 92 10.17 -1.92 3.03
CA ALA A 92 9.63 -0.57 3.13
C ALA A 92 8.63 -0.26 2.00
N LEU A 93 8.96 -0.61 0.76
CA LEU A 93 8.09 -0.39 -0.41
C LEU A 93 6.86 -1.31 -0.38
N ILE A 94 7.01 -2.58 0.00
CA ILE A 94 5.91 -3.53 0.20
C ILE A 94 4.94 -2.97 1.25
N HIS A 95 5.45 -2.47 2.38
CA HIS A 95 4.61 -1.89 3.42
C HIS A 95 3.83 -0.67 2.92
N ALA A 96 4.47 0.21 2.15
CA ALA A 96 3.82 1.36 1.53
C ALA A 96 2.69 0.98 0.55
N VAL A 97 2.84 -0.14 -0.17
CA VAL A 97 1.87 -0.62 -1.15
C VAL A 97 0.74 -1.43 -0.49
N VAL A 98 1.07 -2.54 0.16
CA VAL A 98 0.09 -3.52 0.64
C VAL A 98 -0.10 -3.47 2.16
N GLY A 99 0.95 -3.20 2.94
CA GLY A 99 0.85 -3.21 4.41
C GLY A 99 -0.16 -2.18 4.92
N ARG A 100 -0.10 -0.95 4.40
CA ARG A 100 -1.01 0.14 4.77
C ARG A 100 -2.46 -0.12 4.35
N VAL A 101 -2.70 -0.58 3.13
CA VAL A 101 -4.09 -0.87 2.69
C VAL A 101 -4.65 -2.12 3.38
N SER A 102 -3.80 -3.08 3.73
CA SER A 102 -4.20 -4.24 4.55
C SER A 102 -4.67 -3.81 5.93
N ALA A 103 -4.02 -2.82 6.56
CA ALA A 103 -4.48 -2.26 7.83
C ALA A 103 -5.89 -1.64 7.71
N LEU A 104 -6.16 -0.93 6.62
CA LEU A 104 -7.51 -0.37 6.37
C LEU A 104 -8.55 -1.46 6.14
N LEU A 105 -8.22 -2.48 5.34
CA LEU A 105 -9.11 -3.61 5.07
C LEU A 105 -9.53 -4.30 6.37
N VAL A 106 -8.59 -4.53 7.29
CA VAL A 106 -8.91 -5.27 8.51
C VAL A 106 -9.72 -4.46 9.52
N VAL A 107 -9.48 -3.13 9.62
CA VAL A 107 -10.19 -2.25 10.56
C VAL A 107 -11.54 -1.80 10.02
N GLU A 108 -11.58 -1.30 8.78
CA GLU A 108 -12.78 -0.62 8.24
C GLU A 108 -13.44 -1.39 7.09
N ALA A 109 -12.85 -2.48 6.58
CA ALA A 109 -13.32 -3.15 5.36
C ALA A 109 -13.42 -2.20 4.16
N ARG A 110 -12.48 -1.26 4.09
CA ARG A 110 -12.32 -0.28 3.00
C ARG A 110 -10.96 -0.44 2.34
N ALA A 111 -10.82 0.06 1.12
CA ALA A 111 -9.52 0.16 0.46
C ALA A 111 -9.42 1.44 -0.39
N TRP A 112 -8.30 2.15 -0.31
CA TRP A 112 -7.90 3.02 -1.42
C TRP A 112 -7.33 2.18 -2.57
N ASP A 113 -6.99 2.81 -3.69
CA ASP A 113 -6.32 2.15 -4.81
C ASP A 113 -4.79 2.08 -4.59
N PRO A 114 -4.21 0.88 -4.35
CA PRO A 114 -2.77 0.69 -4.19
C PRO A 114 -2.04 0.51 -5.53
N GLY A 115 -2.70 0.80 -6.66
CA GLY A 115 -2.10 0.71 -7.99
C GLY A 115 -0.99 1.74 -8.23
N ILE A 116 -0.08 1.40 -9.15
CA ILE A 116 1.20 2.09 -9.33
C ILE A 116 1.03 3.56 -9.75
N ASP A 117 -0.03 3.83 -10.51
CA ASP A 117 -0.44 5.14 -11.00
C ASP A 117 -1.02 6.02 -9.90
N ASN A 118 -1.58 5.42 -8.85
CA ASN A 118 -2.19 6.13 -7.74
C ASN A 118 -1.23 6.40 -6.57
N LEU A 119 -0.17 5.61 -6.43
CA LEU A 119 0.73 5.66 -5.28
C LEU A 119 1.84 6.71 -5.38
N TRP A 120 2.09 7.34 -4.25
CA TRP A 120 3.21 8.21 -3.99
C TRP A 120 3.96 7.75 -2.75
N ILE A 121 5.26 7.97 -2.74
CA ILE A 121 6.15 7.60 -1.64
C ILE A 121 6.77 8.87 -1.08
N HIS A 122 6.67 9.05 0.24
CA HIS A 122 7.37 10.13 0.94
C HIS A 122 8.64 9.58 1.56
N MET A 123 9.72 10.33 1.42
CA MET A 123 10.99 10.06 2.10
C MET A 123 11.14 10.98 3.30
N ASP A 124 11.49 10.43 4.46
CA ASP A 124 11.89 11.23 5.62
C ASP A 124 13.31 11.82 5.44
N SER A 125 13.83 12.49 6.48
CA SER A 125 15.20 13.05 6.47
C SER A 125 16.28 11.97 6.41
N ASP A 126 15.96 10.79 6.93
CA ASP A 126 16.90 9.69 7.15
C ASP A 126 16.88 8.71 5.97
N GLY A 127 16.02 8.96 4.97
CA GLY A 127 15.92 8.14 3.77
C GLY A 127 14.98 6.95 3.92
N GLY A 128 14.23 6.88 5.02
CA GLY A 128 13.16 5.92 5.21
C GLY A 128 11.86 6.35 4.52
N ILE A 129 10.98 5.37 4.30
CA ILE A 129 9.60 5.63 3.88
C ILE A 129 8.73 5.74 5.12
N ASP A 130 8.25 6.94 5.42
CA ASP A 130 7.39 7.19 6.58
C ASP A 130 5.91 7.43 6.19
N TRP A 131 5.61 7.78 4.94
CA TRP A 131 4.24 7.90 4.41
C TRP A 131 4.08 7.29 3.02
N ALA A 132 2.87 6.78 2.75
CA ALA A 132 2.37 6.60 1.40
C ALA A 132 1.36 7.70 1.07
N GLY A 133 1.20 8.01 -0.22
CA GLY A 133 0.27 9.02 -0.71
C GLY A 133 -0.60 8.41 -1.80
N VAL A 134 -1.83 8.89 -1.90
CA VAL A 134 -2.76 8.50 -2.96
C VAL A 134 -3.20 9.73 -3.76
N ALA A 135 -3.09 9.64 -5.08
CA ALA A 135 -3.46 10.73 -5.99
C ALA A 135 -4.98 10.90 -6.07
N SER A 136 -5.68 9.79 -6.28
CA SER A 136 -7.12 9.66 -6.22
C SER A 136 -7.53 9.21 -4.82
N PRO A 137 -8.34 10.00 -4.10
CA PRO A 137 -8.78 9.67 -2.75
C PRO A 137 -10.00 8.74 -2.73
N ILE A 138 -10.39 8.15 -3.87
CA ILE A 138 -11.61 7.34 -3.98
C ILE A 138 -11.44 6.03 -3.21
N LEU A 139 -12.32 5.81 -2.22
CA LEU A 139 -12.36 4.58 -1.42
C LEU A 139 -13.27 3.53 -2.06
N ARG A 140 -12.88 2.27 -1.95
CA ARG A 140 -13.71 1.11 -2.23
C ARG A 140 -14.31 0.66 -0.92
N VAL A 141 -15.63 0.55 -0.89
CA VAL A 141 -16.43 0.28 0.30
C VAL A 141 -17.42 -0.86 0.04
N LEU A 142 -18.02 -1.39 1.09
CA LEU A 142 -19.04 -2.44 1.00
C LEU A 142 -20.47 -1.85 1.01
N PRO A 143 -21.51 -2.61 0.64
CA PRO A 143 -22.86 -2.08 0.57
C PRO A 143 -23.44 -1.62 1.92
N ASP A 144 -22.96 -2.20 3.02
CA ASP A 144 -23.32 -1.87 4.41
C ASP A 144 -22.48 -0.74 5.00
N ASP A 145 -21.47 -0.26 4.28
CA ASP A 145 -20.68 0.88 4.70
C ASP A 145 -21.53 2.17 4.67
N PRO A 146 -21.50 3.01 5.72
CA PRO A 146 -22.25 4.26 5.74
C PRO A 146 -21.95 5.20 4.58
N ALA A 147 -20.74 5.14 4.01
CA ALA A 147 -20.32 5.95 2.87
C ALA A 147 -20.66 5.33 1.50
N SER A 148 -21.38 4.19 1.49
CA SER A 148 -21.85 3.56 0.27
C SER A 148 -22.78 4.50 -0.50
N GLY A 149 -22.45 4.75 -1.77
CA GLY A 149 -23.19 5.69 -2.62
C GLY A 149 -22.82 7.17 -2.43
N GLU A 150 -21.94 7.50 -1.49
CA GLU A 150 -21.43 8.86 -1.33
C GLU A 150 -20.43 9.26 -2.44
N ALA A 151 -20.30 10.57 -2.68
CA ALA A 151 -19.28 11.08 -3.59
C ALA A 151 -17.87 10.74 -3.10
N GLY A 152 -17.05 10.15 -3.98
CA GLY A 152 -15.71 9.70 -3.62
C GLY A 152 -15.63 8.25 -3.11
N THR A 153 -16.71 7.47 -3.22
CA THR A 153 -16.66 6.02 -3.01
C THR A 153 -17.01 5.22 -4.26
N VAL A 154 -16.58 3.96 -4.26
CA VAL A 154 -17.02 2.92 -5.20
C VAL A 154 -17.49 1.74 -4.35
N THR A 155 -18.79 1.47 -4.36
CA THR A 155 -19.35 0.32 -3.65
C THR A 155 -19.06 -0.97 -4.43
N LEU A 156 -18.37 -1.91 -3.79
CA LEU A 156 -18.15 -3.27 -4.30
C LEU A 156 -19.20 -4.22 -3.72
N PRO A 157 -19.58 -5.29 -4.44
CA PRO A 157 -20.75 -6.09 -4.07
C PRO A 157 -20.56 -6.94 -2.81
N CYS A 158 -19.31 -7.27 -2.43
CA CYS A 158 -19.01 -8.10 -1.26
C CYS A 158 -17.53 -7.97 -0.83
N GLU A 159 -17.20 -8.48 0.36
CA GLU A 159 -15.82 -8.54 0.88
C GLU A 159 -14.87 -9.24 -0.10
N GLN A 160 -15.31 -10.32 -0.74
CA GLN A 160 -14.48 -11.04 -1.70
C GLN A 160 -14.11 -10.18 -2.92
N ALA A 161 -15.07 -9.40 -3.45
CA ALA A 161 -14.81 -8.51 -4.58
C ALA A 161 -13.83 -7.39 -4.19
N LEU A 162 -13.94 -6.86 -2.97
CA LEU A 162 -12.99 -5.89 -2.42
C LEU A 162 -11.57 -6.45 -2.37
N LEU A 163 -11.39 -7.65 -1.83
CA LEU A 163 -10.07 -8.26 -1.67
C LEU A 163 -9.45 -8.68 -3.00
N ILE A 164 -10.24 -9.22 -3.93
CA ILE A 164 -9.78 -9.54 -5.30
C ILE A 164 -9.32 -8.27 -6.01
N TRP A 165 -10.13 -7.21 -5.95
CA TRP A 165 -9.78 -5.93 -6.55
C TRP A 165 -8.49 -5.36 -5.94
N THR A 166 -8.37 -5.34 -4.60
CA THR A 166 -7.16 -4.86 -3.93
C THR A 166 -5.94 -5.70 -4.29
N ALA A 167 -6.05 -7.03 -4.34
CA ALA A 167 -4.96 -7.93 -4.71
C ALA A 167 -4.44 -7.66 -6.13
N HIS A 168 -5.34 -7.49 -7.11
CA HIS A 168 -4.94 -7.13 -8.47
C HIS A 168 -4.21 -5.78 -8.53
N ARG A 169 -4.71 -4.76 -7.83
CA ARG A 169 -4.07 -3.43 -7.81
C ARG A 169 -2.71 -3.47 -7.10
N CYS A 170 -2.60 -4.17 -5.97
CA CYS A 170 -1.32 -4.40 -5.29
C CYS A 170 -0.32 -5.10 -6.21
N THR A 171 -0.74 -6.15 -6.92
CA THR A 171 0.14 -6.94 -7.80
C THR A 171 0.78 -6.08 -8.90
N THR A 172 0.06 -5.10 -9.45
CA THR A 172 0.65 -4.18 -10.45
C THR A 172 1.79 -3.34 -9.88
N SER A 173 1.64 -2.79 -8.68
CA SER A 173 2.67 -2.00 -8.01
C SER A 173 3.82 -2.87 -7.51
N LEU A 174 3.51 -4.00 -6.89
CA LEU A 174 4.50 -4.92 -6.32
C LEU A 174 5.36 -5.57 -7.41
N GLY A 175 4.77 -5.92 -8.56
CA GLY A 175 5.53 -6.41 -9.71
C GLY A 175 6.55 -5.39 -10.21
N ALA A 176 6.13 -4.12 -10.38
CA ALA A 176 7.03 -3.05 -10.80
C ALA A 176 8.15 -2.77 -9.77
N VAL A 177 7.82 -2.79 -8.47
CA VAL A 177 8.80 -2.65 -7.39
C VAL A 177 9.80 -3.81 -7.43
N PHE A 178 9.32 -5.05 -7.56
CA PHE A 178 10.20 -6.22 -7.64
C PHE A 178 11.14 -6.14 -8.83
N SER A 179 10.63 -5.87 -10.02
CA SER A 179 11.46 -5.71 -11.23
C SER A 179 12.55 -4.66 -11.00
N ALA A 180 12.19 -3.48 -10.50
CA ALA A 180 13.13 -2.38 -10.25
C ALA A 180 14.24 -2.74 -9.25
N ILE A 181 13.93 -3.49 -8.19
CA ILE A 181 14.93 -3.92 -7.21
C ILE A 181 15.80 -5.03 -7.80
N SER A 182 15.18 -6.07 -8.37
CA SER A 182 15.87 -7.27 -8.88
C SER A 182 16.84 -6.98 -10.02
N GLU A 183 16.63 -5.91 -10.78
CA GLU A 183 17.56 -5.44 -11.82
C GLU A 183 18.89 -4.91 -11.25
N ARG A 184 18.92 -4.46 -9.98
CA ARG A 184 20.05 -3.71 -9.39
C ARG A 184 20.56 -4.25 -8.06
N ALA A 185 19.82 -5.16 -7.43
CA ALA A 185 20.12 -5.71 -6.12
C ALA A 185 19.84 -7.22 -6.07
N PRO A 186 20.58 -7.98 -5.25
CA PRO A 186 20.38 -9.43 -5.12
C PRO A 186 19.11 -9.71 -4.30
N LEU A 187 17.96 -9.78 -4.99
CA LEU A 187 16.68 -10.11 -4.39
C LEU A 187 15.99 -11.25 -5.14
N ASP A 188 15.86 -12.39 -4.45
CA ASP A 188 15.13 -13.54 -4.97
C ASP A 188 13.61 -13.27 -4.98
N GLU A 189 12.95 -13.69 -6.05
CA GLU A 189 11.51 -13.50 -6.24
C GLU A 189 10.68 -14.15 -5.12
N ARG A 190 11.05 -15.35 -4.66
CA ARG A 190 10.32 -16.03 -3.58
C ARG A 190 10.49 -15.29 -2.26
N VAL A 191 11.67 -14.68 -2.02
CA VAL A 191 11.91 -13.82 -0.86
C VAL A 191 11.02 -12.59 -0.93
N PHE A 192 10.96 -11.89 -2.06
CA PHE A 192 10.10 -10.72 -2.23
C PHE A 192 8.62 -11.04 -1.95
N TRP A 193 8.09 -12.09 -2.56
CA TRP A 193 6.68 -12.46 -2.34
C TRP A 193 6.41 -13.01 -0.93
N ALA A 194 7.38 -13.65 -0.29
CA ALA A 194 7.26 -14.01 1.12
C ALA A 194 7.15 -12.77 2.01
N LEU A 195 7.93 -11.72 1.75
CA LEU A 195 7.83 -10.44 2.47
C LEU A 195 6.47 -9.76 2.27
N VAL A 196 5.89 -9.87 1.07
CA VAL A 196 4.50 -9.43 0.80
C VAL A 196 3.50 -10.18 1.68
N GLY A 197 3.64 -11.51 1.78
CA GLY A 197 2.84 -12.35 2.65
C GLY A 197 2.98 -11.97 4.13
N ASP A 198 4.22 -11.76 4.58
CA ASP A 198 4.54 -11.34 5.95
C ASP A 198 3.94 -9.97 6.29
N ALA A 199 3.93 -9.01 5.35
CA ALA A 199 3.30 -7.71 5.55
C ALA A 199 1.77 -7.81 5.74
N ILE A 200 1.10 -8.64 4.93
CA ILE A 200 -0.34 -8.89 5.05
C ILE A 200 -0.65 -9.58 6.38
N LEU A 201 0.12 -10.62 6.72
CA LEU A 201 -0.05 -11.37 7.97
C LEU A 201 0.17 -10.47 9.18
N GLY A 202 1.24 -9.66 9.17
CA GLY A 202 1.56 -8.68 10.21
C GLY A 202 0.43 -7.68 10.42
N ALA A 203 -0.11 -7.10 9.34
CA ALA A 203 -1.26 -6.20 9.43
C ALA A 203 -2.48 -6.92 10.02
N SER A 204 -2.83 -8.10 9.50
CA SER A 204 -4.02 -8.86 9.92
C SER A 204 -4.00 -9.40 11.36
N THR A 205 -2.82 -9.48 11.97
CA THR A 205 -2.64 -9.98 13.34
C THR A 205 -2.44 -8.84 14.33
N HIS A 206 -1.66 -7.81 13.97
CA HIS A 206 -1.29 -6.75 14.89
C HIS A 206 -2.30 -5.60 14.90
N VAL A 207 -2.82 -5.20 13.74
CA VAL A 207 -3.74 -4.07 13.63
C VAL A 207 -5.04 -4.27 14.41
N PRO A 208 -5.69 -5.45 14.40
CA PRO A 208 -6.89 -5.65 15.21
C PRO A 208 -6.64 -5.45 16.71
N ILE A 209 -5.47 -5.87 17.22
CA ILE A 209 -5.08 -5.67 18.62
C ILE A 209 -4.95 -4.17 18.91
N LEU A 210 -4.21 -3.45 18.05
CA LEU A 210 -4.02 -2.00 18.18
C LEU A 210 -5.34 -1.22 18.09
N ALA A 211 -6.28 -1.68 17.25
CA ALA A 211 -7.58 -1.05 17.06
C ALA A 211 -8.62 -1.42 18.12
N GLY A 212 -8.32 -2.36 19.05
CA GLY A 212 -9.33 -2.94 19.93
C GLY A 212 -10.45 -3.68 19.17
N ALA A 213 -10.16 -4.16 17.97
CA ALA A 213 -11.11 -4.80 17.06
C ALA A 213 -11.03 -6.34 17.13
N SER A 214 -11.94 -7.01 16.44
CA SER A 214 -12.00 -8.47 16.43
C SER A 214 -10.79 -9.11 15.73
N ALA A 215 -9.97 -9.83 16.48
CA ALA A 215 -8.83 -10.59 15.95
C ALA A 215 -9.25 -11.66 14.93
N SER A 216 -10.41 -12.30 15.11
CA SER A 216 -10.90 -13.32 14.18
C SER A 216 -11.36 -12.71 12.85
N ALA A 217 -11.96 -11.52 12.88
CA ALA A 217 -12.32 -10.78 11.66
C ALA A 217 -11.06 -10.33 10.90
N GLY A 218 -10.05 -9.81 11.62
CA GLY A 218 -8.76 -9.44 11.03
C GLY A 218 -8.06 -10.63 10.37
N ALA A 219 -7.94 -11.76 11.08
CA ALA A 219 -7.34 -12.97 10.54
C ALA A 219 -8.08 -13.51 9.30
N ARG A 220 -9.43 -13.49 9.32
CA ARG A 220 -10.24 -13.89 8.16
C ARG A 220 -9.95 -13.03 6.94
N ARG A 221 -9.96 -11.70 7.08
CA ARG A 221 -9.69 -10.77 5.98
C ARG A 221 -8.25 -10.88 5.47
N GLY A 222 -7.28 -11.04 6.36
CA GLY A 222 -5.88 -11.29 5.99
C GLY A 222 -5.72 -12.58 5.17
N GLN A 223 -6.32 -13.67 5.62
CA GLN A 223 -6.31 -14.95 4.89
C GLN A 223 -6.99 -14.85 3.52
N MET A 224 -8.16 -14.19 3.44
CA MET A 224 -8.83 -13.94 2.17
C MET A 224 -8.01 -13.05 1.21
N LEU A 225 -7.27 -12.06 1.73
CA LEU A 225 -6.36 -11.24 0.92
C LEU A 225 -5.19 -12.09 0.39
N LEU A 226 -4.59 -12.94 1.23
CA LEU A 226 -3.54 -13.86 0.79
C LEU A 226 -4.05 -14.82 -0.30
N ASP A 227 -5.28 -15.33 -0.16
CA ASP A 227 -5.91 -16.19 -1.18
C ASP A 227 -6.16 -15.41 -2.48
N ALA A 228 -6.62 -14.17 -2.40
CA ALA A 228 -6.79 -13.30 -3.55
C ALA A 228 -5.47 -12.98 -4.26
N MET A 229 -4.38 -12.76 -3.51
CA MET A 229 -3.03 -12.56 -4.06
C MET A 229 -2.54 -13.81 -4.80
N VAL A 230 -2.72 -15.01 -4.23
CA VAL A 230 -2.38 -16.27 -4.91
C VAL A 230 -3.21 -16.46 -6.17
N ALA A 231 -4.51 -16.19 -6.13
CA ALA A 231 -5.39 -16.25 -7.30
C ALA A 231 -5.00 -15.24 -8.39
N ALA A 232 -4.44 -14.09 -8.00
CA ALA A 232 -3.87 -13.10 -8.92
C ALA A 232 -2.47 -13.48 -9.46
N GLY A 233 -1.93 -14.64 -9.09
CA GLY A 233 -0.65 -15.16 -9.55
C GLY A 233 0.56 -14.78 -8.69
N ALA A 234 0.37 -14.11 -7.55
CA ALA A 234 1.44 -13.74 -6.63
C ALA A 234 1.72 -14.84 -5.60
N PRO A 235 2.91 -15.48 -5.56
CA PRO A 235 3.21 -16.62 -4.69
C PRO A 235 3.52 -16.20 -3.23
N VAL A 236 2.60 -15.47 -2.59
CA VAL A 236 2.77 -14.87 -1.25
C VAL A 236 2.84 -15.87 -0.09
N ARG A 237 2.59 -17.16 -0.36
CA ARG A 237 2.72 -18.26 0.61
C ARG A 237 4.09 -18.95 0.57
N SER A 238 5.02 -18.41 -0.21
CA SER A 238 6.38 -18.93 -0.30
C SER A 238 7.03 -18.94 1.09
N ARG A 239 7.46 -20.11 1.54
CA ARG A 239 8.28 -20.23 2.75
C ARG A 239 9.74 -20.16 2.35
N VAL A 240 10.42 -19.08 2.73
CA VAL A 240 11.89 -19.04 2.66
C VAL A 240 12.41 -19.94 3.77
N GLY A 241 13.10 -21.02 3.42
CA GLY A 241 13.65 -21.97 4.40
C GLY A 241 14.60 -21.29 5.41
N ALA A 242 14.72 -21.87 6.61
CA ALA A 242 15.52 -21.36 7.72
C ALA A 242 17.00 -21.02 7.37
N ALA A 243 17.55 -21.61 6.31
CA ALA A 243 18.89 -21.33 5.81
C ALA A 243 19.10 -19.88 5.32
N GLY A 244 18.04 -19.15 4.95
CA GLY A 244 18.12 -17.72 4.62
C GLY A 244 18.15 -16.82 5.85
N ARG A 245 17.45 -17.21 6.93
CA ARG A 245 17.42 -16.46 8.20
C ARG A 245 18.70 -16.62 9.02
N GLN A 246 19.44 -17.73 8.87
CA GLN A 246 20.72 -17.95 9.55
C GLN A 246 21.88 -17.14 8.96
N ARG A 247 21.89 -16.87 7.64
CA ARG A 247 22.96 -16.07 7.01
C ARG A 247 22.89 -14.59 7.39
N LEU A 248 21.68 -14.07 7.63
CA LEU A 248 21.47 -12.68 8.08
C LEU A 248 21.75 -12.46 9.59
N ARG A 249 21.97 -13.52 10.37
CA ARG A 249 22.35 -13.44 11.79
C ARG A 249 23.83 -13.74 12.05
N ALA A 250 24.57 -14.15 11.03
CA ALA A 250 25.97 -14.53 11.12
C ALA A 250 26.89 -13.54 10.39
N SER A 251 26.45 -12.30 10.20
CA SER A 251 27.20 -11.20 9.59
C SER A 251 27.11 -9.98 10.48
#